data_AF-A0A931IF89-F1
#
_entry.id   AF-A0A931IF89-F1
#
_cell.length_a   1.000
_cell.length_b   1.000
_cell.length_c   1.000
_cell.angle_alpha   90.00
_cell.angle_beta   90.00
_cell.angle_gamma   90.00
#
_symmetry.space_group_name_H-M   'P 1'
#
loop_
_entity.id
_entity.type
_entity.pdbx_description
1 polymer ?
#
loop_
_entity_poly.entity_id
_entity_poly.type
_entity_poly.pdbx_seq_one_letter_code
_entity_poly.pdbx_strand_id
1 'polypeptide(L)' 'MKTVLIRNLSDDVYRAICLRAAAHGRSVEAEIRAILTAAVRPDAQIEPGSRVVEFGG' A
#
# COMPACT_ATOMS: atom_id res chain seq x y z
N MET A 1 12.84 -10.24 8.70
CA MET A 1 12.41 -8.85 8.48
C MET A 1 12.53 -8.55 6.99
N LYS A 2 11.50 -7.99 6.34
CA LYS A 2 11.58 -7.51 4.95
C LYS A 2 11.44 -5.99 4.97
N THR A 3 12.36 -5.27 4.33
CA THR A 3 12.38 -3.81 4.30
C THR A 3 12.13 -3.34 2.87
N VAL A 4 11.27 -2.33 2.71
CA VAL A 4 10.97 -1.70 1.41
C VAL A 4 11.34 -0.23 1.53
N LEU A 5 12.09 0.28 0.55
CA LEU A 5 12.45 1.69 0.45
C LEU A 5 11.67 2.31 -0.71
N ILE A 6 10.78 3.25 -0.40
CA ILE A 6 10.01 4.00 -1.39
C ILE A 6 10.72 5.32 -1.61
N ARG A 7 11.24 5.54 -2.82
CA ARG A 7 11.92 6.79 -3.21
C ARG A 7 10.96 7.67 -4.00
N ASN A 8 11.15 8.99 -3.89
CA ASN A 8 10.36 9.98 -4.62
C ASN A 8 8.84 9.90 -4.35
N LEU A 9 8.45 9.60 -3.09
CA LEU A 9 7.05 9.65 -2.70
C LEU A 9 6.60 11.10 -2.60
N SER A 10 5.59 11.48 -3.37
CA SER A 10 5.01 12.83 -3.30
C SER A 10 4.47 13.13 -1.90
N ASP A 11 4.73 14.33 -1.39
CA ASP A 11 4.30 14.78 -0.07
C ASP A 11 2.78 14.66 0.14
N ASP A 12 1.99 14.90 -0.91
CA ASP A 12 0.53 14.75 -0.86
C ASP A 12 0.11 13.31 -0.56
N VAL A 13 0.81 12.33 -1.15
CA VAL A 13 0.55 10.91 -0.90
C VAL A 13 0.95 10.54 0.52
N TYR A 14 2.10 11.00 0.98
CA TYR A 14 2.54 10.78 2.36
C TYR A 14 1.54 11.37 3.36
N ARG A 15 1.05 12.59 3.11
CA ARG A 15 0.06 13.25 3.95
C ARG A 15 -1.28 12.50 3.95
N ALA A 16 -1.74 12.02 2.79
CA ALA A 16 -2.94 11.20 2.70
C ALA A 16 -2.82 9.91 3.52
N ILE A 17 -1.66 9.25 3.49
CA ILE A 17 -1.38 8.07 4.33
C ILE A 17 -1.41 8.44 5.82
N CYS A 18 -0.78 9.55 6.21
CA CYS A 18 -0.79 10.02 7.60
C CYS A 18 -2.22 10.26 8.12
N LEU A 19 -3.06 10.92 7.31
CA LEU A 19 -4.46 11.17 7.66
C LEU A 19 -5.24 9.86 7.79
N ARG A 20 -5.03 8.91 6.87
CA ARG A 20 -5.67 7.60 6.91
C ARG A 20 -5.21 6.76 8.11
N ALA A 21 -3.92 6.80 8.44
CA ALA A 21 -3.35 6.13 9.60
C ALA A 21 -3.95 6.66 10.91
N ALA A 22 -4.08 8.00 11.03
CA ALA A 22 -4.73 8.66 12.15
C ALA A 22 -6.21 8.26 12.27
N ALA A 23 -6.94 8.22 11.15
CA ALA A 23 -8.34 7.79 11.12
C ALA A 23 -8.52 6.33 11.57
N HIS A 24 -7.54 5.46 11.29
CA HIS A 24 -7.57 4.06 11.69
C HIS A 24 -6.92 3.79 13.07
N GLY A 25 -6.39 4.81 13.75
CA GLY A 25 -5.73 4.67 15.04
C GLY A 25 -4.43 3.85 15.00
N ARG A 26 -3.72 3.86 13.87
CA ARG A 26 -2.47 3.09 13.67
C ARG A 26 -1.33 3.97 13.17
N SER A 27 -0.11 3.47 13.26
CA SER A 27 1.07 4.18 12.76
C SER A 27 1.08 4.23 11.23
N VAL A 28 1.81 5.21 10.69
CA VAL A 28 2.00 5.36 9.23
C VAL A 28 2.57 4.08 8.61
N GLU A 29 3.57 3.45 9.24
CA GLU A 29 4.13 2.18 8.76
C GLU A 29 3.08 1.05 8.74
N ALA A 30 2.25 0.95 9.78
CA ALA A 30 1.20 -0.05 9.85
C ALA A 30 0.13 0.19 8.78
N GLU A 31 -0.20 1.45 8.48
CA GLU A 31 -1.12 1.81 7.39
C GLU A 31 -0.51 1.50 6.02
N ILE A 32 0.76 1.85 5.78
CA ILE A 32 1.48 1.49 4.54
C ILE A 32 1.47 -0.02 4.34
N ARG A 33 1.75 -0.79 5.39
CA ARG A 33 1.70 -2.25 5.35
C ARG A 33 0.30 -2.76 5.04
N ALA A 34 -0.73 -2.18 5.66
CA ALA A 34 -2.13 -2.55 5.39
C ALA A 34 -2.53 -2.24 3.95
N ILE A 35 -2.16 -1.08 3.41
CA ILE A 35 -2.40 -0.69 2.01
C ILE A 35 -1.70 -1.66 1.06
N LEU A 36 -0.42 -1.94 1.28
CA LEU A 36 0.33 -2.90 0.46
C LEU A 36 -0.29 -4.30 0.54
N THR A 37 -0.68 -4.74 1.74
CA THR A 37 -1.32 -6.04 1.95
C THR A 37 -2.65 -6.13 1.21
N ALA A 38 -3.50 -5.11 1.29
CA ALA A 38 -4.78 -5.04 0.59
C ALA A 38 -4.61 -4.91 -0.94
N ALA A 39 -3.55 -4.25 -1.41
CA ALA A 39 -3.25 -4.14 -2.83
C ALA A 39 -2.76 -5.46 -3.44
N VAL A 40 -1.97 -6.26 -2.70
CA VAL A 40 -1.44 -7.55 -3.18
C VAL A 40 -2.33 -8.74 -2.85
N ARG A 41 -3.23 -8.59 -1.88
CA ARG A 41 -4.33 -9.52 -1.63
C ARG A 41 -5.58 -8.87 -2.21
N PRO A 42 -5.82 -8.99 -3.53
CA PRO A 42 -7.17 -8.77 -3.99
C PRO A 42 -8.04 -9.65 -3.10
N ASP A 43 -9.12 -9.07 -2.62
CA ASP A 43 -10.23 -9.80 -2.02
C ASP A 43 -10.37 -11.15 -2.74
N ALA A 44 -10.67 -12.23 -1.99
CA ALA A 44 -10.81 -13.59 -2.51
C ALA A 44 -11.95 -13.75 -3.54
N GLN A 45 -12.35 -12.67 -4.18
CA GLN A 45 -13.42 -12.50 -5.15
C GLN A 45 -13.00 -11.56 -6.31
N ILE A 46 -11.73 -11.59 -6.74
CA ILE A 46 -11.40 -11.19 -8.12
C ILE A 46 -10.95 -12.44 -8.87
N GLU A 47 -11.85 -12.88 -9.75
CA GLU A 47 -11.72 -13.92 -10.76
C GLU A 47 -10.28 -14.00 -11.35
N PRO A 48 -9.75 -15.20 -11.60
CA PRO A 48 -8.42 -15.39 -12.18
C PRO A 48 -8.37 -14.85 -13.61
N GLY A 49 -8.09 -13.56 -13.75
CA GLY A 49 -7.99 -12.90 -15.07
C GLY A 49 -7.45 -11.47 -15.05
N SER A 50 -7.26 -10.86 -13.88
CA SER A 50 -6.83 -9.46 -13.79
C SER A 50 -5.31 -9.35 -13.70
N ARG A 51 -4.69 -9.52 -14.88
CA ARG A 51 -3.42 -8.94 -15.35
C ARG A 51 -2.51 -8.34 -14.27
N VAL A 52 -1.43 -9.06 -13.97
CA VAL A 52 -0.23 -8.50 -13.35
C VAL A 52 0.30 -7.38 -14.26
N VAL A 53 0.37 -6.15 -13.73
CA VAL A 53 1.18 -5.12 -14.36
C VAL A 53 2.59 -5.34 -13.82
N GLU A 54 3.48 -5.77 -14.71
CA GLU A 54 4.90 -5.92 -14.45
C GLU A 54 5.47 -4.53 -14.11
N PHE A 55 5.78 -4.29 -12.83
CA PHE A 55 6.62 -3.17 -12.45
C PHE A 55 8.07 -3.63 -12.60
N GLY A 56 8.62 -3.44 -13.80
CA GLY A 56 10.01 -3.69 -14.15
C GLY A 56 10.80 -2.40 -14.36
N GLY A 57 12.07 -2.40 -13.96
CA GLY A 57 13.08 -1.39 -14.27
C GLY A 57 14.00 -1.03 -13.11
#